data_AF-A0A3D0LYQ4-F1
#
_entry.id   AF-A0A3D0LYQ4-F1
#
_cell.length_a   1.000
_cell.length_b   1.000
_cell.length_c   1.000
_cell.angle_alpha   90.00
_cell.angle_beta   90.00
_cell.angle_gamma   90.00
#
_symmetry.space_group_name_H-M   'P 1'
#
loop_
_entity.id
_entity.type
_entity.pdbx_description
1 polymer ?
#
loop_
_entity_poly.entity_id
_entity_poly.type
_entity_poly.pdbx_seq_one_letter_code
_entity_poly.pdbx_strand_id
1 'polypeptide(L)'
;MIDGNDWNPGVVGIIAARIAERYGKPCILIATKDGEGKGSGRSVKGFSLFDAINSCSDILSRFGGHEQAAGLSLSSEIISIFRQRINQYAAENYPKMPIPELCITFKLRPSQVDVEKLNLISALEPLGACNPQPVFGLFDMKLDNIMPIGQGKHLRLSVLRDDVRLSVCRFNTTCENFPYECGQKVNLVVTMERNEYRGVVTPSLLLKDIRPAEMQQEELIEAYDSFDTIMRCETITPDEVVRWTPEREHLERIYRFIRTKNNWSGGLDQLEYLLQKPKIAFIQIRLSLEILRQAGLISLNDRGDLMVISLLPVSGKTDLNQTPIMQYLNSYLEK
;
A
#
# COMPACT_ATOMS: atom_id res chain seq x y z
N MET A 1 -3.81 -4.46 16.01
CA MET A 1 -4.94 -5.24 16.56
C MET A 1 -6.18 -4.37 16.59
N ILE A 2 -7.35 -4.93 16.23
CA ILE A 2 -8.65 -4.24 16.25
C ILE A 2 -9.65 -5.16 16.96
N ASP A 3 -10.51 -4.61 17.79
CA ASP A 3 -11.55 -5.34 18.52
C ASP A 3 -12.90 -4.62 18.43
N GLY A 4 -13.98 -5.39 18.52
CA GLY A 4 -15.33 -4.85 18.49
C GLY A 4 -16.37 -5.78 19.10
N ASN A 5 -17.33 -5.16 19.78
CA ASN A 5 -18.45 -5.84 20.42
C ASN A 5 -19.45 -6.34 19.38
N ASP A 6 -20.01 -7.52 19.63
CA ASP A 6 -21.07 -8.15 18.86
C ASP A 6 -20.73 -8.39 17.37
N TRP A 7 -19.43 -8.45 17.05
CA TRP A 7 -18.96 -8.85 15.73
C TRP A 7 -19.16 -10.35 15.53
N ASN A 8 -19.50 -10.76 14.31
CA ASN A 8 -19.62 -12.18 13.97
C ASN A 8 -18.23 -12.83 13.90
N PRO A 9 -17.88 -13.77 14.80
CA PRO A 9 -16.56 -14.40 14.81
C PRO A 9 -16.25 -15.17 13.52
N GLY A 10 -17.27 -15.63 12.80
CA GLY A 10 -17.11 -16.34 11.52
C GLY A 10 -16.60 -15.46 10.38
N VAL A 11 -16.69 -14.12 10.50
CA VAL A 11 -16.32 -13.18 9.44
C VAL A 11 -15.00 -12.45 9.75
N VAL A 12 -14.58 -12.39 11.02
CA VAL A 12 -13.38 -11.64 11.42
C VAL A 12 -12.11 -12.09 10.70
N GLY A 13 -11.98 -13.38 10.35
CA GLY A 13 -10.83 -13.88 9.60
C GLY A 13 -10.75 -13.35 8.16
N ILE A 14 -11.89 -13.16 7.50
CA ILE A 14 -11.94 -12.59 6.13
C ILE A 14 -11.62 -11.09 6.18
N ILE A 15 -12.14 -10.39 7.20
CA ILE A 15 -11.85 -8.98 7.41
C ILE A 15 -10.36 -8.78 7.72
N ALA A 16 -9.78 -9.63 8.58
CA ALA A 16 -8.35 -9.59 8.90
C ALA A 16 -7.49 -9.78 7.65
N ALA A 17 -7.88 -10.68 6.74
CA ALA A 17 -7.18 -10.88 5.48
C ALA A 17 -7.21 -9.62 4.61
N ARG A 18 -8.38 -9.02 4.44
CA ARG A 18 -8.52 -7.78 3.65
C ARG A 18 -7.77 -6.60 4.23
N ILE A 19 -7.72 -6.49 5.56
CA ILE A 19 -6.96 -5.43 6.24
C ILE A 19 -5.46 -5.70 6.10
N ALA A 20 -5.01 -6.94 6.29
CA ALA A 20 -3.59 -7.30 6.11
C ALA A 20 -3.13 -7.06 4.67
N GLU A 21 -3.92 -7.45 3.68
CA GLU A 21 -3.65 -7.22 2.25
C GLU A 21 -3.61 -5.73 1.91
N ARG A 22 -4.58 -4.95 2.39
CA ARG A 22 -4.66 -3.50 2.10
C ARG A 22 -3.55 -2.69 2.75
N TYR A 23 -3.28 -2.92 4.03
CA TYR A 23 -2.32 -2.10 4.78
C TYR A 23 -0.90 -2.69 4.77
N GLY A 24 -0.73 -3.90 4.26
CA GLY A 24 0.55 -4.58 4.22
C GLY A 24 1.14 -4.85 5.60
N LYS A 25 0.31 -5.02 6.62
CA LYS A 25 0.72 -5.22 8.02
C LYS A 25 -0.02 -6.40 8.64
N PRO A 26 0.60 -7.18 9.54
CA PRO A 26 -0.10 -8.20 10.30
C PRO A 26 -1.31 -7.62 11.03
N CYS A 27 -2.42 -8.33 10.95
CA CYS A 27 -3.69 -7.91 11.51
C CYS A 27 -4.28 -8.99 12.40
N ILE A 28 -4.78 -8.60 13.56
CA ILE A 28 -5.58 -9.44 14.46
C ILE A 28 -6.89 -8.70 14.70
N LEU A 29 -8.02 -9.34 14.37
CA LEU A 29 -9.36 -8.89 14.75
C LEU A 29 -9.91 -9.76 15.86
N ILE A 30 -10.51 -9.12 16.87
CA ILE A 30 -11.14 -9.79 18.00
C ILE A 30 -12.62 -9.40 18.06
N ALA A 31 -13.49 -10.40 17.97
CA ALA A 31 -14.91 -10.23 18.25
C ALA A 31 -15.17 -10.51 19.73
N THR A 32 -15.76 -9.57 20.45
CA THR A 32 -16.14 -9.73 21.86
C THR A 32 -17.62 -10.02 22.01
N LYS A 33 -17.93 -11.05 22.81
CA LYS A 33 -19.30 -11.44 23.17
C LYS A 33 -19.31 -12.16 24.52
N ASP A 34 -20.24 -11.79 25.40
CA ASP A 34 -20.47 -12.45 26.70
C ASP A 34 -19.20 -12.59 27.57
N GLY A 35 -18.33 -11.57 27.56
CA GLY A 35 -17.07 -11.57 28.33
C GLY A 35 -15.91 -12.35 27.67
N GLU A 36 -16.15 -13.01 26.54
CA GLU A 36 -15.14 -13.74 25.77
C GLU A 36 -14.76 -12.98 24.49
N GLY A 37 -13.46 -12.89 24.19
CA GLY A 37 -12.93 -12.43 22.92
C GLY A 37 -12.51 -13.62 22.05
N LYS A 38 -13.00 -13.68 20.80
CA LYS A 38 -12.55 -14.64 19.78
C LYS A 38 -11.84 -13.90 18.66
N GLY A 39 -10.56 -14.20 18.51
CA GLY A 39 -9.66 -13.55 17.58
C GLY A 39 -9.31 -14.39 16.36
N SER A 40 -9.19 -13.72 15.22
CA SER A 40 -8.57 -14.27 14.01
C SER A 40 -7.55 -13.27 13.49
N GLY A 41 -6.37 -13.75 13.11
CA GLY A 41 -5.35 -12.92 12.51
C GLY A 41 -4.81 -13.45 11.20
N ARG A 42 -4.22 -12.53 10.45
CA ARG A 42 -3.57 -12.74 9.16
C ARG A 42 -2.27 -11.95 9.13
N SER A 43 -1.23 -12.56 8.59
CA SER A 43 0.10 -11.98 8.55
C SER A 43 0.49 -11.56 7.14
N VAL A 44 1.68 -10.97 7.06
CA VAL A 44 2.45 -10.80 5.83
C VAL A 44 3.65 -11.74 5.86
N LYS A 45 4.22 -12.03 4.69
CA LYS A 45 5.43 -12.86 4.57
C LYS A 45 6.56 -12.25 5.41
N GLY A 46 7.24 -13.08 6.21
CA GLY A 46 8.35 -12.63 7.04
C GLY A 46 7.94 -12.10 8.42
N PHE A 47 6.65 -12.14 8.79
CA PHE A 47 6.20 -11.94 10.18
C PHE A 47 5.45 -13.17 10.65
N SER A 48 5.94 -13.84 11.70
CA SER A 48 5.27 -15.00 12.29
C SER A 48 4.20 -14.58 13.28
N LEU A 49 2.94 -14.70 12.86
CA LEU A 49 1.81 -14.41 13.72
C LEU A 49 1.67 -15.44 14.85
N PHE A 50 2.05 -16.70 14.59
CA PHE A 50 2.09 -17.73 15.61
C PHE A 50 3.06 -17.35 16.74
N ASP A 51 4.30 -16.97 16.42
CA ASP A 51 5.30 -16.63 17.44
C ASP A 51 4.90 -15.38 18.23
N ALA A 52 4.33 -14.38 17.54
CA ALA A 52 3.81 -13.17 18.19
C ALA A 52 2.68 -13.48 19.19
N ILE A 53 1.74 -14.36 18.82
CA ILE A 53 0.66 -14.76 19.73
C ILE A 53 1.18 -15.66 20.84
N ASN A 54 2.13 -16.55 20.54
CA ASN A 54 2.75 -17.44 21.50
C ASN A 54 3.54 -16.66 22.57
N SER A 55 4.13 -15.51 22.25
CA SER A 55 4.76 -14.63 23.26
C SER A 55 3.77 -14.06 24.28
N CYS A 56 2.47 -14.22 24.05
CA CYS A 56 1.38 -13.79 24.94
C CYS A 56 0.59 -14.99 25.48
N SER A 57 1.08 -16.22 25.35
CA SER A 57 0.32 -17.45 25.63
C SER A 57 -0.23 -17.53 27.06
N ASP A 58 0.45 -16.90 28.02
CA ASP A 58 0.09 -16.90 29.44
C ASP A 58 -1.26 -16.22 29.75
N ILE A 59 -1.70 -15.32 28.87
CA ILE A 59 -2.98 -14.61 29.02
C ILE A 59 -4.07 -15.13 28.07
N LEU A 60 -3.79 -16.15 27.26
CA LEU A 60 -4.74 -16.68 26.28
C LEU A 60 -5.39 -17.96 26.81
N SER A 61 -6.71 -18.09 26.65
CA SER A 61 -7.41 -19.33 27.00
C SER A 61 -7.22 -20.41 25.94
N ARG A 62 -7.03 -20.01 24.68
CA ARG A 62 -6.70 -20.88 23.55
C ARG A 62 -5.98 -20.09 22.48
N PHE A 63 -5.02 -20.69 21.79
CA PHE A 63 -4.49 -20.16 20.54
C PHE A 63 -3.94 -21.28 19.65
N GLY A 64 -3.71 -20.97 18.39
CA GLY A 64 -3.07 -21.87 17.44
C GLY A 64 -3.05 -21.29 16.03
N GLY A 65 -2.30 -21.94 15.13
CA GLY A 65 -2.17 -21.52 13.74
C GLY A 65 -0.76 -21.69 13.22
N HIS A 66 -0.41 -20.87 12.23
CA HIS A 66 0.87 -20.86 11.55
C HIS A 66 1.32 -19.41 11.31
N GLU A 67 2.47 -19.25 10.66
CA GLU A 67 3.09 -17.94 10.36
C GLU A 67 2.09 -16.93 9.77
N GLN A 68 1.29 -17.36 8.77
CA GLN A 68 0.42 -16.47 7.99
C GLN A 68 -1.01 -16.31 8.53
N ALA A 69 -1.45 -17.19 9.45
CA ALA A 69 -2.81 -17.18 9.98
C ALA A 69 -2.88 -17.86 11.34
N ALA A 70 -3.54 -17.22 12.28
CA ALA A 70 -3.71 -17.75 13.63
C ALA A 70 -5.07 -17.37 14.22
N GLY A 71 -5.54 -18.17 15.16
CA GLY A 71 -6.75 -17.92 15.95
C GLY A 71 -6.42 -17.94 17.43
N LEU A 72 -7.17 -17.17 18.21
CA LEU A 72 -6.97 -17.06 19.66
C LEU A 72 -8.29 -16.78 20.39
N SER A 73 -8.34 -17.11 21.67
CA SER A 73 -9.40 -16.77 22.61
C SER A 73 -8.79 -16.17 23.88
N LEU A 74 -9.45 -15.16 24.43
CA LEU A 74 -9.03 -14.44 25.64
C LEU A 74 -10.24 -13.85 26.36
N SER A 75 -10.11 -13.50 27.64
CA SER A 75 -11.15 -12.71 28.34
C SER A 75 -11.20 -11.29 27.76
N SER A 76 -12.39 -10.70 27.64
CA SER A 76 -12.53 -9.32 27.15
C SER A 76 -11.80 -8.30 28.04
N GLU A 77 -11.61 -8.61 29.32
CA GLU A 77 -10.97 -7.73 30.30
C GLU A 77 -9.47 -7.53 30.04
N ILE A 78 -8.82 -8.49 29.38
CA ILE A 78 -7.37 -8.48 29.13
C ILE A 78 -7.01 -8.07 27.70
N ILE A 79 -7.99 -7.68 26.88
CA ILE A 79 -7.76 -7.25 25.48
C ILE A 79 -6.78 -6.07 25.42
N SER A 80 -6.86 -5.12 26.36
CA SER A 80 -5.93 -3.99 26.43
C SER A 80 -4.49 -4.44 26.69
N ILE A 81 -4.30 -5.41 27.60
CA ILE A 81 -3.00 -6.00 27.92
C ILE A 81 -2.46 -6.76 26.71
N PHE A 82 -3.28 -7.58 26.07
CA PHE A 82 -2.90 -8.30 24.86
C PHE A 82 -2.48 -7.34 23.73
N ARG A 83 -3.24 -6.25 23.51
CA ARG A 83 -2.90 -5.21 22.53
C ARG A 83 -1.53 -4.61 22.79
N GLN A 84 -1.21 -4.32 24.05
CA GLN A 84 0.09 -3.77 24.43
C GLN A 84 1.21 -4.78 24.16
N ARG A 85 1.08 -6.02 24.65
CA ARG A 85 2.11 -7.06 24.52
C ARG A 85 2.40 -7.43 23.06
N ILE A 86 1.36 -7.58 22.24
CA ILE A 86 1.53 -7.97 20.83
C ILE A 86 2.20 -6.86 20.00
N ASN A 87 1.86 -5.59 20.28
CA ASN A 87 2.50 -4.45 19.61
C ASN A 87 3.94 -4.28 20.09
N GLN A 88 4.22 -4.53 21.38
CA GLN A 88 5.58 -4.50 21.91
C GLN A 88 6.44 -5.59 21.27
N TYR A 89 5.94 -6.82 21.17
CA TYR A 89 6.61 -7.90 20.46
C TYR A 89 6.97 -7.50 19.03
N ALA A 90 6.02 -6.90 18.30
CA ALA A 90 6.26 -6.44 16.93
C ALA A 90 7.35 -5.36 16.88
N ALA A 91 7.31 -4.37 17.76
CA ALA A 91 8.30 -3.29 17.80
C ALA A 91 9.72 -3.79 18.12
N GLU A 92 9.86 -4.75 19.04
CA GLU A 92 11.16 -5.29 19.46
C GLU A 92 11.78 -6.25 18.44
N ASN A 93 10.96 -7.12 17.84
CA ASN A 93 11.46 -8.18 16.96
C ASN A 93 11.45 -7.77 15.48
N TYR A 94 10.66 -6.77 15.12
CA TYR A 94 10.49 -6.27 13.76
C TYR A 94 10.60 -4.74 13.73
N PRO A 95 11.79 -4.18 14.04
CA PRO A 95 12.01 -2.73 13.99
C PRO A 95 11.73 -2.14 12.59
N LYS A 96 11.87 -2.97 11.55
CA LYS A 96 11.28 -2.74 10.23
C LYS A 96 10.26 -3.83 9.97
N MET A 97 9.01 -3.43 9.76
CA MET A 97 7.97 -4.37 9.43
C MET A 97 8.17 -4.89 8.00
N PRO A 98 7.96 -6.20 7.74
CA PRO A 98 7.98 -6.70 6.38
C PRO A 98 6.95 -5.99 5.52
N ILE A 99 7.35 -5.65 4.30
CA ILE A 99 6.48 -5.01 3.31
C ILE A 99 5.89 -6.06 2.36
N PRO A 100 4.69 -5.83 1.80
CA PRO A 100 4.17 -6.66 0.73
C PRO A 100 5.09 -6.64 -0.49
N GLU A 101 5.35 -7.82 -1.04
CA GLU A 101 6.20 -8.00 -2.22
C GLU A 101 5.37 -8.56 -3.39
N LEU A 102 5.57 -7.98 -4.58
CA LEU A 102 5.13 -8.57 -5.84
C LEU A 102 6.34 -9.10 -6.60
N CYS A 103 6.60 -10.40 -6.46
CA CYS A 103 7.76 -11.04 -7.10
C CYS A 103 7.55 -11.18 -8.62
N ILE A 104 8.35 -10.44 -9.39
CA ILE A 104 8.42 -10.60 -10.84
C ILE A 104 9.22 -11.86 -11.15
N THR A 105 8.59 -12.85 -11.79
CA THR A 105 9.24 -14.09 -12.20
C THR A 105 10.24 -13.83 -13.33
N PHE A 106 9.83 -13.09 -14.36
CA PHE A 106 10.69 -12.77 -15.49
C PHE A 106 10.46 -11.36 -16.02
N LYS A 107 11.53 -10.72 -16.49
CA LYS A 107 11.44 -9.51 -17.31
C LYS A 107 11.20 -9.90 -18.76
N LEU A 108 10.18 -9.32 -19.40
CA LEU A 108 9.89 -9.53 -20.81
C LEU A 108 10.18 -8.26 -21.62
N ARG A 109 10.68 -8.46 -22.84
CA ARG A 109 10.56 -7.48 -23.91
C ARG A 109 9.18 -7.60 -24.54
N PRO A 110 8.62 -6.51 -25.09
CA PRO A 110 7.32 -6.57 -25.74
C PRO A 110 7.21 -7.63 -26.84
N SER A 111 8.28 -7.81 -27.61
CA SER A 111 8.36 -8.81 -28.70
C SER A 111 8.33 -10.27 -28.23
N GLN A 112 8.47 -10.52 -26.93
CA GLN A 112 8.42 -11.86 -26.34
C GLN A 112 7.01 -12.22 -25.83
N VAL A 113 6.03 -11.32 -25.98
CA VAL A 113 4.63 -11.61 -25.66
C VAL A 113 3.99 -12.25 -26.89
N ASP A 114 4.07 -13.58 -26.97
CA ASP A 114 3.58 -14.37 -28.10
C ASP A 114 2.96 -15.70 -27.65
N VAL A 115 2.43 -16.46 -28.62
CA VAL A 115 1.77 -17.76 -28.38
C VAL A 115 2.74 -18.84 -27.93
N GLU A 116 4.02 -18.77 -28.31
CA GLU A 116 5.03 -19.72 -27.85
C GLU A 116 5.23 -19.59 -26.32
N LYS A 117 5.32 -18.36 -25.81
CA LYS A 117 5.51 -18.11 -24.38
C LYS A 117 4.26 -18.48 -23.59
N LEU A 118 3.07 -18.29 -24.15
CA LEU A 118 1.84 -18.84 -23.58
C LEU A 118 1.91 -20.36 -23.39
N ASN A 119 2.34 -21.10 -24.41
CA ASN A 119 2.40 -22.56 -24.33
C ASN A 119 3.40 -23.04 -23.26
N LEU A 120 4.52 -22.34 -23.08
CA LEU A 120 5.47 -22.61 -22.00
C LEU A 120 4.84 -22.39 -20.62
N ILE A 121 4.03 -21.34 -20.46
CA ILE A 121 3.33 -21.08 -19.19
C ILE A 121 2.29 -22.17 -18.92
N SER A 122 1.52 -22.59 -19.92
CA SER A 122 0.54 -23.68 -19.77
C SER A 122 1.20 -25.01 -19.37
N ALA A 123 2.45 -25.25 -19.76
CA ALA A 123 3.19 -26.44 -19.32
C ALA A 123 3.55 -26.45 -17.82
N LEU A 124 3.40 -25.32 -17.11
CA LEU A 124 3.62 -25.22 -15.66
C LEU A 124 2.38 -25.60 -14.85
N GLU A 125 1.25 -25.91 -15.48
CA GLU A 125 0.05 -26.32 -14.77
C GLU A 125 0.22 -27.68 -14.05
N PRO A 126 -0.42 -27.86 -12.87
CA PRO A 126 -1.40 -26.97 -12.25
C PRO A 126 -0.76 -25.84 -11.44
N LEU A 127 -1.32 -24.64 -11.59
CA LEU A 127 -0.95 -23.46 -10.80
C LEU A 127 -1.76 -23.42 -9.49
N GLY A 128 -1.18 -22.86 -8.43
CA GLY A 128 -1.81 -22.75 -7.11
C GLY A 128 -0.89 -22.13 -6.07
N ALA A 129 -1.22 -22.29 -4.78
CA ALA A 129 -0.47 -21.67 -3.68
C ALA A 129 1.02 -22.07 -3.65
N CYS A 130 1.34 -23.33 -3.99
CA CYS A 130 2.72 -23.84 -4.04
C CYS A 130 3.37 -23.73 -5.43
N ASN A 131 2.63 -23.23 -6.44
CA ASN A 131 3.10 -23.04 -7.80
C ASN A 131 2.38 -21.83 -8.41
N PRO A 132 2.72 -20.60 -7.97
CA PRO A 132 1.96 -19.41 -8.35
C PRO A 132 2.06 -19.15 -9.85
N GLN A 133 1.03 -18.51 -10.41
CA GLN A 133 1.06 -18.07 -11.80
C GLN A 133 2.29 -17.17 -12.04
N PRO A 134 3.08 -17.42 -13.10
CA PRO A 134 4.19 -16.55 -13.45
C PRO A 134 3.75 -15.10 -13.67
N VAL A 135 4.51 -14.19 -13.09
CA VAL A 135 4.29 -12.75 -13.17
C VAL A 135 5.43 -12.11 -13.95
N PHE A 136 5.10 -11.23 -14.89
CA PHE A 136 6.06 -10.67 -15.84
C PHE A 136 6.20 -9.17 -15.68
N GLY A 137 7.44 -8.68 -15.76
CA GLY A 137 7.75 -7.25 -15.75
C GLY A 137 7.99 -6.71 -17.16
N LEU A 138 7.25 -5.67 -17.53
CA LEU A 138 7.45 -4.88 -18.74
C LEU A 138 7.93 -3.49 -18.34
N PHE A 139 9.14 -3.11 -18.73
CA PHE A 139 9.78 -1.89 -18.24
C PHE A 139 9.92 -0.84 -19.35
N ASP A 140 9.95 0.44 -18.97
CA ASP A 140 10.13 1.59 -19.86
C ASP A 140 9.11 1.64 -21.02
N MET A 141 7.88 1.22 -20.74
CA MET A 141 6.81 1.20 -21.73
C MET A 141 6.17 2.59 -21.82
N LYS A 142 5.98 3.11 -23.03
CA LYS A 142 5.20 4.34 -23.24
C LYS A 142 3.72 4.00 -23.19
N LEU A 143 2.95 4.64 -22.31
CA LEU A 143 1.50 4.57 -22.32
C LEU A 143 0.96 5.35 -23.53
N ASP A 144 0.34 4.67 -24.47
CA ASP A 144 -0.07 5.22 -25.78
C ASP A 144 -1.56 5.55 -25.81
N ASN A 145 -2.39 4.68 -25.23
CA ASN A 145 -3.84 4.86 -25.21
C ASN A 145 -4.48 4.27 -23.94
N ILE A 146 -5.57 4.89 -23.48
CA ILE A 146 -6.37 4.47 -22.33
C ILE A 146 -7.82 4.36 -22.80
N MET A 147 -8.36 3.16 -22.88
CA MET A 147 -9.71 2.92 -23.40
C MET A 147 -10.60 2.26 -22.33
N PRO A 148 -11.73 2.89 -21.93
CA PRO A 148 -12.70 2.24 -21.07
C PRO A 148 -13.39 1.08 -21.78
N ILE A 149 -13.56 -0.04 -21.09
CA ILE A 149 -14.29 -1.23 -21.56
C ILE A 149 -15.28 -1.70 -20.48
N GLY A 150 -16.20 -2.60 -20.84
CA GLY A 150 -17.14 -3.18 -19.87
C GLY A 150 -18.00 -2.14 -19.16
N GLN A 151 -18.62 -1.22 -19.93
CA GLN A 151 -19.39 -0.07 -19.41
C GLN A 151 -18.57 0.88 -18.53
N GLY A 152 -17.26 0.98 -18.77
CA GLY A 152 -16.37 1.89 -18.05
C GLY A 152 -15.85 1.37 -16.71
N LYS A 153 -16.16 0.12 -16.34
CA LYS A 153 -15.67 -0.52 -15.11
C LYS A 153 -14.21 -0.98 -15.19
N HIS A 154 -13.67 -1.12 -16.39
CA HIS A 154 -12.34 -1.65 -16.66
C HIS A 154 -11.64 -0.81 -17.73
N LEU A 155 -10.32 -0.95 -17.81
CA LEU A 155 -9.50 -0.29 -18.82
C LEU A 155 -8.78 -1.30 -19.70
N ARG A 156 -8.68 -0.95 -20.98
CA ARG A 156 -7.70 -1.48 -21.91
C ARG A 156 -6.65 -0.41 -22.17
N LEU A 157 -5.42 -0.70 -21.75
CA LEU A 157 -4.26 0.16 -21.95
C LEU A 157 -3.51 -0.31 -23.18
N SER A 158 -3.11 0.62 -24.03
CA SER A 158 -2.13 0.36 -25.07
C SER A 158 -0.78 0.89 -24.61
N VAL A 159 0.22 0.01 -24.61
CA VAL A 159 1.59 0.35 -24.22
C VAL A 159 2.56 0.00 -25.34
N LEU A 160 3.55 0.86 -25.57
CA LEU A 160 4.45 0.80 -26.71
C LEU A 160 5.90 0.86 -26.25
N ARG A 161 6.74 -0.01 -26.80
CA ARG A 161 8.20 0.08 -26.71
C ARG A 161 8.82 -0.67 -27.88
N ASP A 162 9.90 -0.13 -28.43
CA ASP A 162 10.66 -0.73 -29.55
C ASP A 162 9.73 -1.07 -30.74
N ASP A 163 8.82 -0.14 -31.08
CA ASP A 163 7.77 -0.25 -32.12
C ASP A 163 6.75 -1.40 -31.95
N VAL A 164 6.82 -2.14 -30.84
CA VAL A 164 5.87 -3.19 -30.51
C VAL A 164 4.83 -2.66 -29.53
N ARG A 165 3.57 -2.70 -29.97
CA ARG A 165 2.41 -2.29 -29.18
C ARG A 165 1.76 -3.50 -28.53
N LEU A 166 1.52 -3.41 -27.22
CA LEU A 166 0.78 -4.41 -26.45
C LEU A 166 -0.54 -3.83 -25.94
N SER A 167 -1.52 -4.71 -25.76
CA SER A 167 -2.80 -4.41 -25.13
C SER A 167 -2.83 -5.07 -23.76
N VAL A 168 -3.06 -4.28 -22.71
CA VAL A 168 -3.11 -4.74 -21.31
C VAL A 168 -4.45 -4.39 -20.70
N CYS A 169 -5.13 -5.36 -20.10
CA CYS A 169 -6.40 -5.17 -19.41
C CYS A 169 -6.18 -4.89 -17.93
N ARG A 170 -6.79 -3.83 -17.40
CA ARG A 170 -6.86 -3.55 -15.96
C ARG A 170 -8.32 -3.63 -15.53
N PHE A 171 -8.65 -4.61 -14.69
CA PHE A 171 -9.98 -4.77 -14.14
C PHE A 171 -10.24 -3.80 -12.98
N ASN A 172 -11.52 -3.59 -12.67
CA ASN A 172 -12.00 -2.75 -11.57
C ASN A 172 -11.32 -1.38 -11.47
N THR A 173 -11.15 -0.70 -12.60
CA THR A 173 -10.57 0.63 -12.65
C THR A 173 -11.28 1.43 -13.73
N THR A 174 -11.78 2.61 -13.37
CA THR A 174 -12.41 3.57 -14.29
C THR A 174 -11.34 4.53 -14.84
N CYS A 175 -11.65 5.28 -15.90
CA CYS A 175 -10.73 6.32 -16.37
C CYS A 175 -10.47 7.40 -15.30
N GLU A 176 -11.48 7.74 -14.50
CA GLU A 176 -11.37 8.70 -13.39
C GLU A 176 -10.39 8.22 -12.31
N ASN A 177 -10.39 6.91 -12.03
CA ASN A 177 -9.55 6.29 -11.02
C ASN A 177 -8.20 5.79 -11.57
N PHE A 178 -7.89 6.09 -12.83
CA PHE A 178 -6.64 5.70 -13.46
C PHE A 178 -5.80 6.93 -13.70
N PRO A 179 -4.79 7.17 -12.86
CA PRO A 179 -4.26 8.51 -12.77
C PRO A 179 -3.05 8.75 -13.70
N TYR A 180 -2.77 7.81 -14.61
CA TYR A 180 -1.71 7.93 -15.59
C TYR A 180 -2.21 8.58 -16.88
N GLU A 181 -1.33 9.32 -17.55
CA GLU A 181 -1.64 10.05 -18.78
C GLU A 181 -0.89 9.45 -19.98
N CYS A 182 -1.51 9.50 -21.15
CA CYS A 182 -0.84 9.09 -22.39
C CYS A 182 0.44 9.91 -22.62
N GLY A 183 1.49 9.24 -23.09
CA GLY A 183 2.84 9.81 -23.25
C GLY A 183 3.79 9.48 -22.10
N GLN A 184 3.28 9.14 -20.91
CA GLN A 184 4.12 8.76 -19.77
C GLN A 184 4.85 7.44 -20.01
N LYS A 185 6.08 7.33 -19.50
CA LYS A 185 6.80 6.06 -19.40
C LYS A 185 6.43 5.37 -18.09
N VAL A 186 6.09 4.08 -18.17
CA VAL A 186 5.62 3.27 -17.05
C VAL A 186 6.33 1.91 -17.03
N ASN A 187 6.47 1.36 -15.83
CA ASN A 187 6.80 -0.04 -15.60
C ASN A 187 5.50 -0.76 -15.22
N LEU A 188 5.22 -1.88 -15.88
CA LEU A 188 4.04 -2.70 -15.63
C LEU A 188 4.45 -4.07 -15.13
N VAL A 189 3.64 -4.60 -14.21
CA VAL A 189 3.66 -5.99 -13.80
C VAL A 189 2.39 -6.64 -14.31
N VAL A 190 2.51 -7.70 -15.09
CA VAL A 190 1.39 -8.34 -15.78
C VAL A 190 1.40 -9.86 -15.61
N THR A 191 0.23 -10.48 -15.65
CA THR A 191 0.10 -11.90 -15.94
C THR A 191 -0.31 -12.10 -17.39
N MET A 192 0.01 -13.27 -17.94
CA MET A 192 -0.31 -13.64 -19.31
C MET A 192 -1.31 -14.80 -19.29
N GLU A 193 -2.41 -14.65 -20.02
CA GLU A 193 -3.48 -15.64 -20.12
C GLU A 193 -3.77 -15.98 -21.58
N ARG A 194 -4.17 -17.23 -21.81
CA ARG A 194 -4.60 -17.69 -23.13
C ARG A 194 -5.98 -17.14 -23.42
N ASN A 195 -6.11 -16.33 -24.48
CA ASN A 195 -7.38 -15.88 -25.01
C ASN A 195 -7.65 -16.53 -26.37
N GLU A 196 -8.75 -17.26 -26.49
CA GLU A 196 -9.14 -17.95 -27.73
C GLU A 196 -10.47 -17.40 -28.24
N TYR A 197 -10.44 -16.78 -29.43
CA TYR A 197 -11.62 -16.22 -30.05
C TYR A 197 -11.70 -16.65 -31.51
N ARG A 198 -12.82 -17.29 -31.89
CA ARG A 198 -13.04 -17.83 -33.25
C ARG A 198 -11.88 -18.70 -33.76
N GLY A 199 -11.30 -19.51 -32.87
CA GLY A 199 -10.18 -20.41 -33.18
C GLY A 199 -8.80 -19.73 -33.26
N VAL A 200 -8.71 -18.41 -33.04
CA VAL A 200 -7.43 -17.69 -32.97
C VAL A 200 -7.02 -17.55 -31.51
N VAL A 201 -5.85 -18.08 -31.17
CA VAL A 201 -5.25 -17.97 -29.84
C VAL A 201 -4.33 -16.75 -29.79
N THR A 202 -4.50 -15.92 -28.77
CA THR A 202 -3.71 -14.70 -28.54
C THR A 202 -3.35 -14.57 -27.05
N PRO A 203 -2.18 -13.99 -26.71
CA PRO A 203 -1.89 -13.58 -25.34
C PRO A 203 -2.78 -12.43 -24.90
N SER A 204 -3.49 -12.62 -23.78
CA SER A 204 -4.14 -11.56 -23.03
C SER A 204 -3.26 -11.18 -21.84
N LEU A 205 -2.93 -9.90 -21.71
CA LEU A 205 -2.16 -9.39 -20.57
C LEU A 205 -3.12 -8.79 -19.55
N LEU A 206 -3.04 -9.25 -18.31
CA LEU A 206 -3.75 -8.65 -17.18
C LEU A 206 -2.78 -7.86 -16.31
N LEU A 207 -3.11 -6.60 -16.04
CA LEU A 207 -2.31 -5.74 -15.19
C LEU A 207 -2.46 -6.18 -13.73
N LYS A 208 -1.33 -6.41 -13.07
CA LYS A 208 -1.22 -6.61 -11.62
C LYS A 208 -0.79 -5.34 -10.91
N ASP A 209 0.20 -4.64 -11.47
CA ASP A 209 0.69 -3.37 -10.92
C ASP A 209 1.26 -2.47 -12.02
N ILE A 210 1.27 -1.16 -11.78
CA ILE A 210 1.82 -0.15 -12.69
C ILE A 210 2.37 1.02 -11.88
N ARG A 211 3.52 1.53 -12.33
CA ARG A 211 4.15 2.72 -11.76
C ARG A 211 4.85 3.56 -12.82
N PRO A 212 5.14 4.85 -12.54
CA PRO A 212 6.03 5.65 -13.39
C PRO A 212 7.40 4.96 -13.54
N ALA A 213 7.97 4.99 -14.74
CA ALA A 213 9.24 4.30 -15.01
C ALA A 213 10.41 4.86 -14.18
N GLU A 214 10.37 6.16 -13.89
CA GLU A 214 11.39 6.90 -13.12
C GLU A 214 11.16 6.86 -11.60
N MET A 215 10.16 6.14 -11.11
CA MET A 215 9.88 6.07 -9.67
C MET A 215 11.04 5.39 -8.94
N GLN A 216 11.62 6.09 -7.97
CA GLN A 216 12.66 5.58 -7.07
C GLN A 216 12.01 4.83 -5.91
N GLN A 217 11.82 3.51 -6.06
CA GLN A 217 11.01 2.71 -5.13
C GLN A 217 11.67 2.57 -3.76
N GLU A 218 12.98 2.39 -3.74
CA GLU A 218 13.74 2.20 -2.51
C GLU A 218 13.62 3.44 -1.61
N GLU A 219 13.77 4.65 -2.18
CA GLU A 219 13.55 5.91 -1.46
C GLU A 219 12.12 6.04 -0.92
N LEU A 220 11.12 5.57 -1.68
CA LEU A 220 9.72 5.62 -1.28
C LEU A 220 9.44 4.67 -0.10
N ILE A 221 9.97 3.45 -0.14
CA ILE A 221 9.85 2.46 0.94
C ILE A 221 10.54 2.98 2.20
N GLU A 222 11.76 3.50 2.09
CA GLU A 222 12.49 4.08 3.23
C GLU A 222 11.72 5.26 3.85
N ALA A 223 11.06 6.07 3.02
CA ALA A 223 10.21 7.15 3.51
C ALA A 223 8.97 6.65 4.24
N TYR A 224 8.39 5.52 3.84
CA TYR A 224 7.26 4.91 4.56
C TYR A 224 7.69 4.43 5.94
N ASP A 225 8.82 3.73 6.04
CA ASP A 225 9.39 3.28 7.32
C ASP A 225 9.68 4.48 8.24
N SER A 226 10.35 5.50 7.71
CA SER A 226 10.71 6.71 8.47
C SER A 226 9.48 7.46 8.96
N PHE A 227 8.45 7.58 8.11
CA PHE A 227 7.17 8.20 8.48
C PHE A 227 6.50 7.41 9.61
N ASP A 228 6.47 6.10 9.49
CA ASP A 228 5.93 5.18 10.48
C ASP A 228 6.64 5.30 11.85
N THR A 229 7.98 5.41 11.86
CA THR A 229 8.79 5.66 13.07
C THR A 229 8.38 6.97 13.75
N ILE A 230 8.19 8.06 12.99
CA ILE A 230 7.72 9.34 13.52
C ILE A 230 6.29 9.21 14.08
N MET A 231 5.38 8.57 13.34
CA MET A 231 3.98 8.41 13.77
C MET A 231 3.84 7.54 15.04
N ARG A 232 4.82 6.69 15.33
CA ARG A 232 4.90 5.90 16.57
C ARG A 232 5.66 6.60 17.69
N CYS A 233 6.16 7.82 17.45
CA CYS A 233 6.99 8.58 18.40
C CYS A 233 8.21 7.78 18.90
N GLU A 234 8.82 6.99 18.02
CA GLU A 234 10.05 6.25 18.33
C GLU A 234 11.23 7.23 18.56
N THR A 235 12.39 6.72 19.01
CA THR A 235 13.58 7.58 19.16
C THR A 235 14.23 7.80 17.80
N ILE A 236 14.55 9.07 17.49
CA ILE A 236 15.18 9.48 16.22
C ILE A 236 16.44 10.29 16.51
N THR A 237 17.34 10.37 15.53
CA THR A 237 18.60 11.11 15.61
C THR A 237 18.46 12.56 15.12
N PRO A 238 19.30 13.50 15.58
CA PRO A 238 19.30 14.88 15.06
C PRO A 238 19.50 14.93 13.53
N ASP A 239 20.36 14.07 12.97
CA ASP A 239 20.61 13.99 11.53
C ASP A 239 19.37 13.51 10.74
N GLU A 240 18.57 12.61 11.31
CA GLU A 240 17.29 12.21 10.73
C GLU A 240 16.28 13.36 10.76
N VAL A 241 16.19 14.08 11.88
CA VAL A 241 15.28 15.23 12.02
C VAL A 241 15.58 16.29 10.97
N VAL A 242 16.86 16.65 10.78
CA VAL A 242 17.27 17.62 9.76
C VAL A 242 16.89 17.16 8.36
N ARG A 243 17.07 15.86 8.05
CA ARG A 243 16.75 15.31 6.71
C ARG A 243 15.25 15.16 6.46
N TRP A 244 14.47 14.83 7.49
CA TRP A 244 13.06 14.48 7.36
C TRP A 244 12.14 15.69 7.49
N THR A 245 12.52 16.70 8.27
CA THR A 245 11.67 17.86 8.54
C THR A 245 11.39 18.63 7.24
N PRO A 246 10.12 18.81 6.84
CA PRO A 246 9.79 19.59 5.66
C PRO A 246 9.96 21.10 5.92
N GLU A 247 10.59 21.78 4.97
CA GLU A 247 10.63 23.23 4.96
C GLU A 247 9.26 23.85 4.63
N ARG A 248 9.09 25.12 5.00
CA ARG A 248 7.87 25.89 4.71
C ARG A 248 7.54 25.91 3.21
N GLU A 249 8.54 25.98 2.35
CA GLU A 249 8.35 25.96 0.90
C GLU A 249 7.70 24.64 0.43
N HIS A 250 8.07 23.50 1.03
CA HIS A 250 7.47 22.20 0.71
C HIS A 250 5.98 22.19 1.06
N LEU A 251 5.62 22.63 2.26
CA LEU A 251 4.23 22.72 2.73
C LEU A 251 3.38 23.62 1.80
N GLU A 252 3.89 24.81 1.46
CA GLU A 252 3.21 25.76 0.58
C GLU A 252 3.01 25.21 -0.83
N ARG A 253 4.02 24.51 -1.36
CA ARG A 253 3.97 23.90 -2.69
C ARG A 253 2.99 22.74 -2.75
N ILE A 254 2.98 21.87 -1.76
CA ILE A 254 2.04 20.74 -1.67
C ILE A 254 0.61 21.25 -1.54
N TYR A 255 0.37 22.22 -0.65
CA TYR A 255 -0.94 22.85 -0.51
C TYR A 255 -1.41 23.51 -1.82
N ARG A 256 -0.52 24.24 -2.51
CA ARG A 256 -0.81 24.86 -3.81
C ARG A 256 -1.11 23.82 -4.89
N PHE A 257 -0.39 22.70 -4.92
CA PHE A 257 -0.65 21.61 -5.86
C PHE A 257 -2.06 21.05 -5.68
N ILE A 258 -2.44 20.72 -4.45
CA ILE A 258 -3.80 20.22 -4.13
C ILE A 258 -4.86 21.25 -4.52
N ARG A 259 -4.59 22.54 -4.28
CA ARG A 259 -5.49 23.64 -4.67
C ARG A 259 -5.65 23.76 -6.18
N THR A 260 -4.56 23.71 -6.94
CA THR A 260 -4.58 23.81 -8.40
C THR A 260 -5.29 22.62 -9.05
N LYS A 261 -5.19 21.43 -8.44
CA LYS A 261 -5.93 20.24 -8.87
C LYS A 261 -7.40 20.22 -8.42
N ASN A 262 -7.84 21.20 -7.61
CA ASN A 262 -9.15 21.24 -6.97
C ASN A 262 -9.42 19.94 -6.20
N ASN A 263 -8.54 19.64 -5.23
CA ASN A 263 -8.42 18.38 -4.49
C ASN A 263 -7.60 17.32 -5.26
N TRP A 264 -7.20 16.26 -4.56
CA TRP A 264 -6.55 15.08 -5.14
C TRP A 264 -7.43 13.85 -4.97
N SER A 265 -7.43 12.99 -5.98
CA SER A 265 -8.01 11.64 -5.93
C SER A 265 -7.14 10.73 -6.78
N GLY A 266 -6.41 9.80 -6.16
CA GLY A 266 -5.44 8.95 -6.84
C GLY A 266 -4.60 8.13 -5.86
N GLY A 267 -3.62 7.38 -6.36
CA GLY A 267 -2.64 6.67 -5.53
C GLY A 267 -1.78 7.65 -4.72
N LEU A 268 -1.43 7.28 -3.49
CA LEU A 268 -0.57 8.10 -2.65
C LEU A 268 0.87 8.13 -3.19
N ASP A 269 1.38 6.97 -3.59
CA ASP A 269 2.67 6.78 -4.27
C ASP A 269 2.80 7.66 -5.52
N GLN A 270 1.71 7.83 -6.25
CA GLN A 270 1.67 8.65 -7.43
C GLN A 270 1.65 10.15 -7.10
N LEU A 271 0.86 10.56 -6.09
CA LEU A 271 0.89 11.94 -5.59
C LEU A 271 2.30 12.31 -5.15
N GLU A 272 2.94 11.42 -4.39
CA GLU A 272 4.32 11.54 -3.93
C GLU A 272 5.30 11.68 -5.11
N TYR A 273 5.16 10.86 -6.14
CA TYR A 273 5.97 10.99 -7.37
C TYR A 273 5.77 12.33 -8.09
N LEU A 274 4.53 12.83 -8.20
CA LEU A 274 4.24 14.12 -8.85
C LEU A 274 4.79 15.30 -8.03
N LEU A 275 4.71 15.21 -6.71
CA LEU A 275 5.21 16.22 -5.79
C LEU A 275 6.73 16.18 -5.62
N GLN A 276 7.40 15.08 -5.99
CA GLN A 276 8.86 14.98 -5.93
C GLN A 276 9.56 15.96 -6.91
N LYS A 277 8.88 16.56 -7.89
CA LYS A 277 9.50 17.38 -8.96
C LYS A 277 9.09 18.87 -8.92
N PRO A 278 10.02 19.84 -8.70
CA PRO A 278 11.44 19.69 -8.35
C PRO A 278 11.68 19.04 -6.96
N LYS A 279 12.90 18.53 -6.73
CA LYS A 279 13.25 17.57 -5.66
C LYS A 279 12.66 17.92 -4.27
N ILE A 280 11.70 17.13 -3.81
CA ILE A 280 11.25 17.03 -2.40
C ILE A 280 11.39 15.56 -1.99
N ALA A 281 11.97 15.24 -0.83
CA ALA A 281 12.04 13.84 -0.40
C ALA A 281 10.65 13.27 -0.08
N PHE A 282 10.42 11.99 -0.35
CA PHE A 282 9.12 11.35 -0.09
C PHE A 282 8.67 11.46 1.37
N ILE A 283 9.61 11.34 2.32
CA ILE A 283 9.33 11.53 3.75
C ILE A 283 8.86 12.96 4.06
N GLN A 284 9.47 13.97 3.45
CA GLN A 284 9.05 15.36 3.61
C GLN A 284 7.66 15.61 3.03
N ILE A 285 7.32 14.97 1.90
CA ILE A 285 5.97 15.02 1.33
C ILE A 285 4.96 14.44 2.32
N ARG A 286 5.26 13.27 2.89
CA ARG A 286 4.37 12.59 3.84
C ARG A 286 4.16 13.35 5.12
N LEU A 287 5.23 13.86 5.73
CA LEU A 287 5.14 14.72 6.90
C LEU A 287 4.40 16.01 6.58
N SER A 288 4.61 16.61 5.41
CA SER A 288 3.87 17.81 5.01
C SER A 288 2.37 17.55 4.91
N LEU A 289 1.94 16.44 4.30
CA LEU A 289 0.52 16.09 4.24
C LEU A 289 -0.08 15.92 5.63
N GLU A 290 0.63 15.27 6.54
CA GLU A 290 0.17 15.06 7.91
C GLU A 290 0.15 16.36 8.73
N ILE A 291 1.16 17.23 8.59
CA ILE A 291 1.20 18.57 9.20
C ILE A 291 0.02 19.42 8.70
N LEU A 292 -0.21 19.46 7.38
CA LEU A 292 -1.35 20.18 6.80
C LEU A 292 -2.69 19.63 7.31
N ARG A 293 -2.80 18.31 7.52
CA ARG A 293 -3.99 17.68 8.11
C ARG A 293 -4.18 18.06 9.57
N GLN A 294 -3.12 18.01 10.39
CA GLN A 294 -3.14 18.40 11.81
C GLN A 294 -3.45 19.89 11.99
N ALA A 295 -2.99 20.72 11.05
CA ALA A 295 -3.30 22.13 10.97
C ALA A 295 -4.74 22.43 10.52
N GLY A 296 -5.53 21.42 10.14
CA GLY A 296 -6.90 21.61 9.64
C GLY A 296 -6.99 22.29 8.27
N LEU A 297 -5.91 22.24 7.47
CA LEU A 297 -5.87 22.84 6.13
C LEU A 297 -6.34 21.88 5.04
N ILE A 298 -6.16 20.57 5.26
CA ILE A 298 -6.61 19.50 4.37
C ILE A 298 -7.26 18.37 5.16
N SER A 299 -8.10 17.58 4.51
CA SER A 299 -8.52 16.26 4.98
C SER A 299 -7.87 15.18 4.12
N LEU A 300 -7.54 14.05 4.74
CA LEU A 300 -7.07 12.84 4.07
C LEU A 300 -8.13 11.75 4.27
N ASN A 301 -8.67 11.21 3.18
CA ASN A 301 -9.66 10.15 3.22
C ASN A 301 -9.22 8.99 2.32
N ASP A 302 -8.83 7.89 2.97
CA ASP A 302 -8.41 6.67 2.29
C ASP A 302 -9.62 5.79 1.93
N ARG A 303 -9.93 5.71 0.64
CA ARG A 303 -11.03 4.91 0.09
C ARG A 303 -10.62 3.50 -0.37
N GLY A 304 -9.41 3.04 -0.05
CA GLY A 304 -8.88 1.75 -0.49
C GLY A 304 -7.83 1.95 -1.54
N ASP A 305 -8.27 1.98 -2.80
CA ASP A 305 -7.35 2.13 -3.93
C ASP A 305 -7.00 3.60 -4.21
N LEU A 306 -7.66 4.53 -3.53
CA LEU A 306 -7.55 5.97 -3.76
C LEU A 306 -7.42 6.73 -2.45
N MET A 307 -6.45 7.62 -2.41
CA MET A 307 -6.35 8.68 -1.41
C MET A 307 -7.08 9.92 -1.93
N VAL A 308 -8.13 10.34 -1.23
CA VAL A 308 -8.83 11.60 -1.51
C VAL A 308 -8.34 12.66 -0.55
N ILE A 309 -7.74 13.72 -1.08
CA ILE A 309 -7.21 14.84 -0.30
C ILE A 309 -7.98 16.10 -0.65
N SER A 310 -8.74 16.63 0.30
CA SER A 310 -9.58 17.81 0.09
C SER A 310 -9.08 19.00 0.88
N LEU A 311 -9.17 20.19 0.28
CA LEU A 311 -8.94 21.44 1.01
C LEU A 311 -10.07 21.69 2.01
N LEU A 312 -9.72 22.18 3.20
CA LEU A 312 -10.68 22.61 4.21
C LEU A 312 -10.83 24.13 4.22
N PRO A 313 -12.01 24.67 4.60
CA PRO A 313 -12.18 26.10 4.80
C PRO A 313 -11.24 26.61 5.88
N VAL A 314 -10.50 27.68 5.60
CA VAL A 314 -9.52 28.25 6.53
C VAL A 314 -10.03 29.57 7.09
N SER A 315 -10.13 29.69 8.42
CA SER A 315 -10.42 30.96 9.11
C SER A 315 -9.18 31.49 9.81
N GLY A 316 -8.47 32.42 9.14
CA GLY A 316 -7.30 33.11 9.69
C GLY A 316 -5.95 32.49 9.32
N LYS A 317 -4.89 32.93 10.01
CA LYS A 317 -3.54 32.38 9.85
C LYS A 317 -3.38 31.15 10.75
N THR A 318 -2.98 30.01 10.17
CA THR A 318 -2.65 28.80 10.91
C THR A 318 -1.14 28.73 11.17
N ASP A 319 -0.74 28.48 12.41
CA ASP A 319 0.66 28.24 12.77
C ASP A 319 0.99 26.75 12.66
N LEU A 320 1.74 26.38 11.62
CA LEU A 320 2.12 24.98 11.36
C LEU A 320 3.08 24.42 12.42
N ASN A 321 3.83 25.27 13.12
CA ASN A 321 4.76 24.85 14.17
C ASN A 321 4.04 24.34 15.43
N GLN A 322 2.76 24.66 15.59
CA GLN A 322 1.93 24.17 16.70
C GLN A 322 1.32 22.78 16.44
N THR A 323 1.58 22.19 15.28
CA THR A 323 1.13 20.83 15.00
C THR A 323 1.91 19.81 15.83
N PRO A 324 1.27 18.74 16.33
CA PRO A 324 1.95 17.71 17.13
C PRO A 324 3.24 17.18 16.51
N ILE A 325 3.26 16.93 15.19
CA ILE A 325 4.47 16.45 14.51
C ILE A 325 5.59 17.48 14.49
N MET A 326 5.29 18.74 14.20
CA MET A 326 6.31 19.78 14.20
C MET A 326 6.89 19.98 15.61
N GLN A 327 6.05 19.96 16.65
CA GLN A 327 6.51 20.03 18.04
C GLN A 327 7.41 18.83 18.41
N TYR A 328 7.02 17.62 18.00
CA TYR A 328 7.84 16.42 18.20
C TYR A 328 9.20 16.54 17.49
N LEU A 329 9.24 16.93 16.22
CA LEU A 329 10.49 17.09 15.47
C LEU A 329 11.38 18.19 16.08
N ASN A 330 10.81 19.35 16.42
CA ASN A 330 11.55 20.46 17.02
C ASN A 330 12.17 20.09 18.38
N SER A 331 11.53 19.20 19.16
CA SER A 331 12.05 18.75 20.46
C SER A 331 13.42 18.05 20.40
N TYR A 332 13.84 17.61 19.20
CA TYR A 332 15.15 16.99 18.94
C TYR A 332 16.18 17.97 18.36
N LEU A 333 15.77 19.16 17.91
CA LEU A 333 16.66 20.22 17.42
C LEU A 333 17.07 21.21 18.53
N GLU A 334 16.29 21.27 19.60
CA GLU A 334 16.52 22.16 20.75
C GLU A 334 17.44 21.58 21.84
N LYS A 335 18.02 20.38 21.61
CA LYS A 335 18.95 19.69 22.52
C LYS A 335 20.37 19.67 21.98
#